data_AF-A0A957P4J5-F1
#
_entry.id   AF-A0A957P4J5-F1
#
_cell.length_a   1.000
_cell.length_b   1.000
_cell.length_c   1.000
_cell.angle_alpha   90.00
_cell.angle_beta   90.00
_cell.angle_gamma   90.00
#
_symmetry.space_group_name_H-M   'P 1'
#
loop_
_entity.id
_entity.type
_entity.pdbx_description
1 polymer ?
#
loop_
_entity_poly.entity_id
_entity_poly.type
_entity_poly.pdbx_seq_one_letter_code
_entity_poly.pdbx_strand_id
1 'polypeptide(L)'
;PMPLTVQPGVISFGCARGDVDCNGQVQPRDALFIYQYERSIRSGVQSLPLQNGAIYLPVCDVNDDALCGAEDARWIMQCEVGQTNDFCP
;
A
#
# COMPACT_ATOMS: atom_id res chain seq x y z
N PRO A 1 -1.23 -2.99 13.58
CA PRO A 1 -2.66 -3.36 13.78
C PRO A 1 -3.49 -2.91 12.57
N MET A 2 -4.14 -3.84 11.87
CA MET A 2 -5.01 -3.49 10.73
C MET A 2 -6.15 -2.58 11.19
N PRO A 3 -6.44 -1.46 10.49
CA PRO A 3 -7.58 -0.62 10.82
C PRO A 3 -8.89 -1.38 10.58
N LEU A 4 -9.70 -1.50 11.63
CA LEU A 4 -11.04 -2.09 11.55
C LEU A 4 -12.04 -1.01 11.16
N THR A 5 -12.64 -1.14 9.99
CA THR A 5 -13.84 -0.36 9.66
C THR A 5 -15.05 -1.24 9.97
N VAL A 6 -15.79 -0.86 11.02
CA VAL A 6 -16.96 -1.61 11.50
C VAL A 6 -18.22 -1.01 10.90
N GLN A 7 -18.86 -1.73 9.97
CA GLN A 7 -20.24 -1.49 9.55
C GLN A 7 -21.15 -2.58 10.16
N PRO A 8 -22.44 -2.31 10.43
CA PRO A 8 -23.34 -3.31 10.98
C PRO A 8 -23.42 -4.55 10.06
N GLY A 9 -22.88 -5.68 10.51
CA GLY A 9 -22.96 -6.97 9.83
C GLY A 9 -21.76 -7.35 8.93
N VAL A 10 -20.75 -6.49 8.77
CA VAL A 10 -19.53 -6.80 7.99
C VAL A 10 -18.31 -6.22 8.70
N ILE A 11 -17.35 -7.09 9.06
CA ILE A 11 -16.01 -6.65 9.44
C ILE A 11 -15.23 -6.49 8.13
N SER A 12 -15.04 -5.24 7.68
CA SER A 12 -14.20 -4.97 6.52
C SER A 12 -12.75 -4.86 6.99
N PHE A 13 -11.93 -5.84 6.59
CA PHE A 13 -10.48 -5.75 6.72
C PHE A 13 -9.98 -4.90 5.57
N GLY A 14 -9.48 -3.70 5.88
CA GLY A 14 -8.83 -2.82 4.92
C GLY A 14 -7.45 -2.48 5.43
N CYS A 15 -6.51 -2.26 4.52
CA CYS A 15 -5.16 -1.79 4.84
C CYS A 15 -5.15 -0.27 4.70
N ALA A 16 -4.22 0.40 5.38
CA ALA A 16 -4.09 1.84 5.20
C ALA A 16 -3.60 2.14 3.78
N ARG A 17 -3.94 3.32 3.24
CA ARG A 17 -3.35 3.80 1.98
C ARG A 17 -1.81 3.77 2.11
N GLY A 18 -1.12 3.13 1.17
CA GLY A 18 0.33 2.90 1.18
C GLY A 18 0.83 1.66 1.95
N ASP A 19 -0.02 0.98 2.74
CA ASP A 19 0.31 -0.26 3.46
C ASP A 19 -0.02 -1.47 2.58
N VAL A 20 0.83 -1.72 1.58
CA VAL A 20 0.54 -2.66 0.49
C VAL A 20 0.76 -4.11 0.88
N ASP A 21 1.49 -4.37 1.97
CA ASP A 21 1.62 -5.71 2.55
C ASP A 21 0.70 -5.94 3.77
N CYS A 22 -0.13 -4.94 4.09
CA CYS A 22 -1.15 -4.99 5.13
C CYS A 22 -0.61 -5.34 6.52
N ASN A 23 0.64 -4.95 6.80
CA ASN A 23 1.28 -5.17 8.10
C ASN A 23 0.81 -4.16 9.17
N GLY A 24 0.11 -3.10 8.75
CA GLY A 24 -0.41 -2.03 9.60
C GLY A 24 0.55 -0.85 9.79
N GLN A 25 1.58 -0.74 8.96
CA GLN A 25 2.56 0.35 8.93
C GLN A 25 2.88 0.68 7.47
N VAL A 26 2.93 1.96 7.15
CA VAL A 26 3.46 2.44 5.86
C VAL A 26 4.93 2.76 6.06
N GLN A 27 5.82 2.04 5.38
CA GLN A 27 7.25 2.09 5.59
C GLN A 27 8.03 1.79 4.29
N PRO A 28 9.37 1.95 4.25
CA PRO A 28 10.17 1.69 3.04
C PRO A 28 10.01 0.28 2.44
N ARG A 29 9.56 -0.70 3.24
CA ARG A 29 9.22 -2.04 2.76
C ARG A 29 8.06 -2.01 1.76
N ASP A 30 7.05 -1.18 1.97
CA ASP A 30 5.91 -1.05 1.06
C ASP A 30 6.36 -0.52 -0.29
N ALA A 31 7.19 0.52 -0.29
CA ALA A 31 7.82 1.05 -1.50
C ALA A 31 8.62 -0.02 -2.26
N LEU A 32 9.41 -0.85 -1.56
CA LEU A 32 10.13 -1.97 -2.17
C LEU A 32 9.17 -2.98 -2.81
N PHE A 33 8.03 -3.27 -2.19
CA PHE A 33 7.07 -4.23 -2.70
C PHE A 33 6.34 -3.69 -3.94
N ILE A 34 6.03 -2.40 -3.97
CA ILE A 34 5.50 -1.72 -5.16
C ILE A 34 6.50 -1.82 -6.33
N TYR A 35 7.79 -1.52 -6.11
CA TYR A 35 8.81 -1.71 -7.14
C TYR A 35 8.90 -3.16 -7.62
N GLN A 36 8.79 -4.14 -6.71
CA GLN A 36 8.80 -5.55 -7.09
C GLN A 36 7.53 -5.94 -7.88
N TYR A 37 6.38 -5.36 -7.58
CA TYR A 37 5.16 -5.53 -8.37
C TYR A 37 5.30 -4.95 -9.78
N GLU A 38 5.78 -3.72 -9.90
CA GLU A 38 6.01 -3.06 -11.20
C GLU A 38 6.97 -3.88 -12.08
N ARG A 39 7.98 -4.51 -11.47
CA ARG A 39 8.95 -5.39 -12.15
C ARG A 39 8.44 -6.83 -12.35
N SER A 40 7.17 -7.10 -12.04
CA SER A 40 6.55 -8.44 -12.12
C SER A 40 7.28 -9.52 -11.30
N ILE A 41 7.99 -9.11 -10.24
CA ILE A 41 8.62 -9.99 -9.24
C ILE A 41 7.58 -10.42 -8.20
N ARG A 42 6.64 -9.53 -7.87
CA ARG A 42 5.48 -9.80 -7.00
C ARG A 42 4.18 -9.70 -7.79
N SER A 43 3.18 -10.46 -7.37
CA SER A 43 1.80 -10.33 -7.85
C SER A 43 1.05 -9.27 -7.03
N GLY A 44 0.02 -8.69 -7.65
CA GLY A 44 -0.95 -7.84 -6.96
C GLY A 44 -2.29 -8.56 -6.83
N VAL A 45 -2.99 -8.34 -5.72
CA VAL A 45 -4.34 -8.86 -5.49
C VAL A 45 -5.32 -7.73 -5.15
N GLN A 46 -6.59 -7.95 -5.49
CA GLN A 46 -7.69 -7.00 -5.26
C GLN A 46 -8.47 -7.30 -3.97
N SER A 47 -8.16 -8.39 -3.29
CA SER A 47 -8.90 -8.86 -2.12
C SER A 47 -7.97 -9.48 -1.07
N LEU A 48 -8.34 -9.34 0.19
CA LEU A 48 -7.71 -10.01 1.31
C LEU A 48 -8.32 -11.41 1.54
N PRO A 49 -7.58 -12.35 2.18
CA PRO A 49 -6.22 -12.22 2.69
C PRO A 49 -5.15 -12.24 1.59
N LEU A 50 -4.01 -11.57 1.83
CA LEU A 50 -2.88 -11.59 0.91
C LEU A 50 -2.33 -13.01 0.74
N GLN A 51 -2.14 -13.42 -0.51
CA GLN A 51 -1.31 -14.57 -0.82
C GLN A 51 0.15 -14.25 -0.48
N ASN A 52 0.93 -15.27 -0.13
CA ASN A 52 2.28 -15.05 0.39
C ASN A 52 3.14 -14.25 -0.60
N GLY A 53 3.50 -13.03 -0.20
CA GLY A 53 4.32 -12.12 -0.98
C GLY A 53 3.60 -11.28 -2.03
N ALA A 54 2.27 -11.35 -2.15
CA ALA A 54 1.49 -10.44 -2.98
C ALA A 54 1.31 -9.07 -2.31
N ILE A 55 1.00 -8.04 -3.11
CA ILE A 55 0.62 -6.71 -2.63
C ILE A 55 -0.89 -6.47 -2.77
N TYR A 56 -1.46 -5.63 -1.91
CA TYR A 56 -2.85 -5.21 -1.98
C TYR A 56 -2.99 -3.97 -2.88
N LEU A 57 -3.52 -4.16 -4.08
CA LEU A 57 -3.63 -3.09 -5.09
C LEU A 57 -4.54 -1.92 -4.71
N PRO A 58 -5.68 -2.11 -4.00
CA PRO A 58 -6.59 -1.01 -3.66
C PRO A 58 -6.00 0.10 -2.79
N VAL A 59 -4.82 -0.11 -2.19
CA VAL A 59 -4.15 0.87 -1.33
C VAL A 59 -2.81 1.34 -1.91
N CYS A 60 -2.43 0.86 -3.10
CA CYS A 60 -1.11 1.12 -3.68
C CYS A 60 -0.99 2.54 -4.26
N ASP A 61 -2.07 3.04 -4.87
CA ASP A 61 -2.11 4.36 -5.51
C ASP A 61 -2.10 5.47 -4.43
N VAL A 62 -0.90 5.93 -4.07
CA VAL A 62 -0.67 6.96 -3.06
C VAL A 62 -0.54 8.36 -3.66
N ASN A 63 -0.35 8.47 -4.97
CA ASN A 63 -0.25 9.75 -5.68
C ASN A 63 -1.52 10.11 -6.49
N ASP A 64 -2.57 9.28 -6.44
CA ASP A 64 -3.86 9.44 -7.14
C ASP A 64 -3.74 9.49 -8.67
N ASP A 65 -2.75 8.80 -9.26
CA ASP A 65 -2.55 8.73 -10.72
C ASP A 65 -3.23 7.53 -11.41
N ALA A 66 -4.01 6.74 -10.64
CA ALA A 66 -4.70 5.52 -11.04
C ALA A 66 -3.78 4.35 -11.42
N LEU A 67 -2.48 4.45 -11.17
CA LEU A 67 -1.51 3.40 -11.37
C LEU A 67 -0.93 2.95 -10.02
N CYS A 68 -0.22 1.83 -10.05
CA CYS A 68 0.52 1.29 -8.92
C CYS A 68 1.94 1.03 -9.40
N GLY A 69 2.89 1.89 -9.07
CA GLY A 69 4.24 1.85 -9.63
C GLY A 69 5.27 2.73 -8.92
N ALA A 70 6.35 3.04 -9.64
CA ALA A 70 7.52 3.74 -9.09
C ALA A 70 7.19 5.07 -8.41
N GLU A 71 6.22 5.84 -8.92
CA GLU A 71 5.85 7.12 -8.32
C GLU A 71 5.20 6.94 -6.94
N ASP A 72 4.34 5.93 -6.77
CA ASP A 72 3.78 5.57 -5.46
C ASP A 72 4.87 5.21 -4.45
N ALA A 73 5.80 4.36 -4.89
CA ALA A 73 6.94 3.96 -4.07
C ALA A 73 7.82 5.16 -3.71
N ARG A 74 8.02 6.09 -4.64
CA ARG A 74 8.77 7.33 -4.41
C ARG A 74 8.07 8.22 -3.38
N TRP A 75 6.75 8.34 -3.40
CA TRP A 75 5.99 9.13 -2.43
C TRP A 75 6.11 8.56 -1.02
N ILE A 76 6.00 7.23 -0.85
CA ILE A 76 6.26 6.57 0.43
C ILE A 76 7.68 6.84 0.93
N MET A 77 8.68 6.78 0.04
CA MET A 77 10.08 7.04 0.41
C MET A 77 10.36 8.51 0.77
N GLN A 78 9.64 9.46 0.17
CA GLN A 78 9.74 10.87 0.54
C GLN A 78 9.34 11.09 2.01
N CYS A 79 8.27 10.42 2.45
CA CYS A 79 7.82 10.47 3.84
C CYS A 79 8.91 9.99 4.80
N GLU A 80 9.60 8.90 4.46
CA GLU A 80 10.69 8.34 5.28
C GLU A 80 11.84 9.33 5.46
N VAL A 81 12.17 10.10 4.43
CA VAL A 81 13.27 11.09 4.48
C VAL A 81 12.81 12.48 4.93
N GLY A 82 11.57 12.62 5.40
CA GLY A 82 11.01 13.88 5.89
C GLY A 82 10.75 14.91 4.78
N GLN A 83 10.65 14.46 3.52
CA GLN A 83 10.20 15.30 2.41
C GLN A 83 8.67 15.27 2.35
N THR A 84 8.06 16.44 2.41
CA THR A 84 6.61 16.59 2.40
C THR A 84 6.02 16.39 1.01
N ASN A 85 4.86 15.74 0.95
CA ASN A 85 4.02 15.57 -0.24
C ASN A 85 2.55 15.42 0.16
N ASP A 86 1.64 15.26 -0.80
CA ASP A 86 0.20 15.20 -0.51
C ASP A 86 -0.21 13.93 0.27
N PHE A 87 0.60 12.87 0.22
CA PHE A 87 0.40 11.64 0.99
C PHE A 87 0.91 11.76 2.44
N CYS A 88 2.00 12.51 2.66
CA CYS A 88 2.57 12.82 3.97
C CYS A 88 2.98 14.31 4.05
N PRO A 89 2.06 15.18 4.49
CA PRO A 89 2.28 16.62 4.55
C PRO A 89 3.23 17.06 5.67
#